data_AF-A0AAF0F789-F1
#
_entry.id   AF-A0AAF0F789-F1
#
_cell.length_a   1.000
_cell.length_b   1.000
_cell.length_c   1.000
_cell.angle_alpha   90.00
_cell.angle_beta   90.00
_cell.angle_gamma   90.00
#
_symmetry.space_group_name_H-M   'P 1'
#
loop_
_entity.id
_entity.type
_entity.pdbx_description
1 polymer ?
#
loop_
_entity_poly.entity_id
_entity_poly.type
_entity_poly.pdbx_seq_one_letter_code
_entity_poly.pdbx_strand_id
1 'polypeptide(L)' 'MAFLGFRAYPTPILKPLWPFFASSAIVYFVVAKLQYSGVRSPEYAKDPKNPYGA' A
#
# COMPACT_ATOMS: atom_id res chain seq x y z
N MET A 1 -29.60 -5.97 8.98
CA MET A 1 -29.20 -7.00 9.96
C MET A 1 -27.98 -7.71 9.40
N ALA A 2 -26.83 -7.67 10.08
CA ALA A 2 -25.59 -8.23 9.54
C ALA A 2 -25.66 -9.77 9.43
N PHE A 3 -24.96 -10.33 8.43
CA PHE A 3 -25.03 -11.72 7.94
C PHE A 3 -24.76 -12.85 8.96
N LEU A 4 -24.43 -12.54 10.23
CA LEU A 4 -24.16 -13.54 11.29
C LEU A 4 -24.72 -13.13 12.67
N GLY A 5 -25.67 -12.20 12.74
CA GLY A 5 -26.24 -11.76 14.04
C GLY A 5 -25.33 -10.86 14.89
N PHE A 6 -24.13 -10.54 14.42
CA PHE A 6 -23.27 -9.56 15.08
C PHE A 6 -23.86 -8.14 14.95
N ARG A 7 -23.95 -7.45 16.08
CA ARG A 7 -24.29 -6.03 16.13
C ARG A 7 -23.04 -5.21 15.84
N ALA A 8 -23.07 -4.41 14.78
CA ALA A 8 -22.03 -3.40 14.55
C ALA A 8 -22.21 -2.25 15.54
N TYR A 9 -21.19 -2.00 16.35
CA TYR A 9 -21.16 -0.86 17.27
C TYR A 9 -20.33 0.28 16.64
N PRO A 10 -20.72 1.55 16.82
CA PRO A 10 -20.02 2.69 16.22
C PRO A 10 -18.73 3.01 17.00
N THR A 11 -17.75 2.11 16.93
CA THR A 11 -16.45 2.33 17.56
C THR A 11 -15.66 3.38 16.77
N PRO A 12 -15.08 4.40 17.44
CA PRO A 12 -14.36 5.46 16.75
C PRO A 12 -13.00 4.94 16.26
N ILE A 13 -12.93 4.50 15.01
CA ILE A 13 -11.69 3.99 14.40
C ILE A 13 -10.88 5.11 13.74
N LEU A 14 -11.52 6.08 13.08
CA LEU A 14 -10.82 7.06 12.27
C LEU A 14 -10.02 8.06 13.13
N LYS A 15 -10.62 8.58 14.20
CA LYS A 15 -10.00 9.60 15.07
C LYS A 15 -8.73 9.13 15.79
N PRO A 16 -8.65 7.92 16.36
CA PRO A 16 -7.38 7.46 16.94
C PRO A 16 -6.41 6.92 15.89
N LEU A 17 -6.89 6.35 14.77
CA LEU A 17 -6.03 5.65 13.82
C LEU A 17 -5.58 6.47 12.61
N TRP A 18 -6.07 7.70 12.42
CA TRP A 18 -5.67 8.54 11.28
C TRP A 18 -4.16 8.71 11.09
N PRO A 19 -3.30 8.79 12.13
CA PRO A 19 -1.86 8.92 11.92
C PRO A 19 -1.26 7.68 11.26
N PHE A 20 -1.80 6.49 11.55
CA PHE A 20 -1.35 5.23 10.92
C PHE A 20 -1.78 5.15 9.46
N PHE A 21 -3.03 5.56 9.15
CA PHE A 21 -3.48 5.63 7.76
C PHE A 21 -2.66 6.64 6.95
N ALA A 22 -2.38 7.82 7.52
CA ALA A 22 -1.53 8.83 6.89
C ALA A 22 -0.11 8.31 6.66
N SER A 23 0.50 7.70 7.68
CA SER A 23 1.85 7.13 7.59
C SER A 23 1.92 6.01 6.55
N SER A 24 0.91 5.13 6.49
CA SER A 24 0.82 4.07 5.50
C SER A 24 0.76 4.63 4.08
N ALA A 25 -0.07 5.66 3.84
CA ALA A 25 -0.15 6.31 2.54
C ALA A 25 1.19 6.94 2.11
N ILE A 26 1.89 7.59 3.05
CA ILE A 26 3.21 8.19 2.80
C ILE A 26 4.24 7.11 2.45
N VAL A 27 4.35 6.06 3.27
CA VAL A 27 5.29 4.96 3.05
C VAL A 27 5.01 4.27 1.73
N TYR A 28 3.74 4.00 1.44
CA TYR A 28 3.33 3.41 0.16
C TYR A 28 3.80 4.25 -1.03
N PHE A 29 3.58 5.57 -1.00
CA PHE A 29 4.01 6.46 -2.07
C PHE A 29 5.53 6.43 -2.27
N VAL A 30 6.30 6.52 -1.18
CA VAL A 30 7.77 6.52 -1.25
C VAL A 30 8.29 5.19 -1.79
N VAL A 31 7.81 4.07 -1.23
CA VAL A 31 8.23 2.73 -1.66
C VAL A 31 7.85 2.48 -3.12
N ALA A 32 6.68 2.90 -3.57
CA ALA A 32 6.28 2.79 -4.97
C ALA A 32 7.24 3.53 -5.91
N LYS A 33 7.69 4.73 -5.53
CA LYS A 33 8.67 5.51 -6.31
C LYS A 33 10.05 4.87 -6.33
N LEU A 34 10.51 4.35 -5.18
CA LEU A 34 11.78 3.63 -5.07
C LEU A 34 11.77 2.33 -5.88
N GLN A 35 10.67 1.58 -5.84
CA GLN A 35 10.51 0.37 -6.64
C GLN A 35 10.54 0.71 -8.13
N TYR A 36 9.81 1.74 -8.55
CA TYR A 36 9.78 2.18 -9.95
C TYR A 36 11.16 2.56 -10.49
N SER A 37 12.00 3.25 -9.71
CA SER A 37 13.37 3.57 -10.13
C SER A 37 14.28 2.34 -10.07
N GLY A 38 14.16 1.51 -9.03
CA GLY A 38 14.97 0.33 -8.82
C GLY A 38 14.83 -0.71 -9.94
N VAL A 39 13.61 -1.04 -10.35
CA VAL A 39 13.37 -1.99 -11.44
C VAL A 39 13.85 -1.47 -12.79
N ARG A 40 14.06 -0.17 -12.95
CA ARG A 40 14.58 0.44 -14.19
C ARG A 40 16.09 0.68 -14.15
N SER A 41 16.75 0.32 -13.06
CA SER A 41 18.20 0.40 -12.99
C SER A 41 18.83 -0.55 -14.02
N PRO A 42 20.04 -0.26 -14.52
CA PRO A 42 20.70 -1.10 -15.53
C PRO A 42 20.86 -2.57 -15.12
N GLU A 43 20.96 -2.83 -13.81
CA GLU A 43 21.12 -4.17 -13.23
C GLU A 43 19.83 -5.02 -13.36
N TYR A 44 18.66 -4.40 -13.17
CA TYR A 44 17.37 -5.11 -13.14
C TYR A 44 16.46 -4.81 -14.34
N ALA A 45 16.85 -3.89 -15.23
CA ALA A 45 16.06 -3.48 -16.38
C ALA A 45 15.76 -4.62 -17.37
N LYS A 46 16.63 -5.63 -17.44
CA LYS A 46 16.51 -6.78 -18.37
C LYS A 46 16.00 -8.06 -17.70
N ASP A 47 15.57 -7.99 -16.44
CA ASP A 47 15.00 -9.16 -15.77
C ASP A 47 13.65 -9.52 -16.46
N PRO A 48 13.44 -10.77 -16.90
CA PRO A 48 12.17 -11.19 -17.52
C PRO A 48 10.95 -11.07 -16.61
N LYS A 49 11.14 -10.90 -15.30
CA LYS A 49 10.08 -10.67 -14.31
C LYS A 49 9.76 -9.19 -14.13
N ASN A 50 10.53 -8.29 -14.75
CA ASN A 50 10.32 -6.87 -14.63
C ASN A 50 9.04 -6.47 -15.38
N PRO A 51 8.01 -5.94 -14.70
CA PRO A 51 6.77 -5.54 -15.35
C PRO A 51 6.94 -4.37 -16.33
N TYR A 52 8.09 -3.68 -16.32
CA TYR A 52 8.44 -2.60 -17.24
C TYR A 52 9.51 -3.00 -18.27
N GLY A 53 10.02 -4.23 -18.22
CA GLY A 53 10.92 -4.74 -19.24
C GLY A 53 10.16 -5.00 -20.53
N ALA A 54 10.66 -4.46 -21.65
CA ALA A 54 10.29 -4.88 -22.99
C ALA A 54 11.18 -6.03 -23.45
#